data_AF-A0A3D3T2H5-F1
#
_entry.id   AF-A0A3D3T2H5-F1
#
_cell.length_a   1.000
_cell.length_b   1.000
_cell.length_c   1.000
_cell.angle_alpha   90.00
_cell.angle_beta   90.00
_cell.angle_gamma   90.00
#
_symmetry.space_group_name_H-M   'P 1'
#
loop_
_entity.id
_entity.type
_entity.pdbx_description
1 polymer ?
#
loop_
_entity_poly.entity_id
_entity_poly.type
_entity_poly.pdbx_seq_one_letter_code
_entity_poly.pdbx_strand_id
1 'polypeptide(L)'
;AIQTLCAEIEAAVREGVSICILSDYKIDVGEIPVQAVFAVGAVHNHLIASGLRCDANLIVSTGAARDPHQIATLIGCGATAVYPYLSYHLLHEMCESGELVVDLDTAFKHYRRGINKGLMKILSKMGISTIASYRGAMLYEAVGFADEVVELCFPGLISRIQGSGFADFQKDQELLAESTWKDRKPISPGGLFKYIHGQEYHAFNPDVVQALHKVVRSGDYADWRTYADLVNGRPIATLRDLMEVKFNSSPIAVEQVEPLEKIVARFDSAGMSLGALSPEAHEALAEALNSLGGRSNSGEGGEDPNRYGTKKTSKIKQVASGRFGVTPHYLVNAEVIQIKIAQGAKPGEGGQLPGGKVNELIATLRYSVPGVTLISPPPHHDIYSIEDLAQLIFDLKQVNPDALVSVKLVSRPGVGTIAAGVAKAYADLITISGYDGGTAASPLTSIRYAGSPWELGLAETHQTLKANDLRDKIRVQADGGLKTGLDVIKAAILGAESFGFGTAPMVALGCKYLRI
;
A
#
# COMPACT_ATOMS: atom_id res chain seq x y z
N ALA A 1 -18.55 24.44 -15.57
CA ALA A 1 -17.48 24.95 -14.68
C ALA A 1 -16.09 24.60 -15.20
N ILE A 2 -15.66 23.33 -15.19
CA ILE A 2 -14.29 22.95 -15.61
C ILE A 2 -13.96 23.35 -17.05
N GLN A 3 -14.87 23.09 -18.01
CA GLN A 3 -14.67 23.48 -19.41
C GLN A 3 -14.61 25.01 -19.58
N THR A 4 -15.46 25.75 -18.85
CA THR A 4 -15.44 27.21 -18.81
C THR A 4 -14.09 27.73 -18.32
N LEU A 5 -13.59 27.17 -17.20
CA LEU A 5 -12.26 27.49 -16.67
C LEU A 5 -11.16 27.24 -17.71
N CYS A 6 -11.22 26.14 -18.45
CA CYS A 6 -10.25 25.86 -19.50
C CYS A 6 -10.25 26.92 -20.61
N ALA A 7 -11.44 27.34 -21.06
CA ALA A 7 -11.60 28.37 -22.09
C ALA A 7 -11.13 29.76 -21.61
N GLU A 8 -11.45 30.13 -20.37
CA GLU A 8 -11.02 31.40 -19.76
C GLU A 8 -9.49 31.47 -19.62
N ILE A 9 -8.88 30.38 -19.15
CA ILE A 9 -7.41 30.29 -19.04
C ILE A 9 -6.76 30.33 -20.42
N GLU A 10 -7.30 29.61 -21.41
CA GLU A 10 -6.80 29.69 -22.79
C GLU A 10 -6.81 31.13 -23.32
N ALA A 11 -7.95 31.83 -23.18
CA ALA A 11 -8.09 33.21 -23.64
C ALA A 11 -7.06 34.13 -22.97
N ALA A 12 -6.92 34.04 -21.64
CA ALA A 12 -5.95 34.82 -20.89
C ALA A 12 -4.50 34.55 -21.34
N VAL A 13 -4.13 33.28 -21.58
CA VAL A 13 -2.79 32.93 -22.04
C VAL A 13 -2.53 33.47 -23.45
N ARG A 14 -3.53 33.43 -24.34
CA ARG A 14 -3.43 34.03 -25.69
C ARG A 14 -3.26 35.56 -25.64
N GLU A 15 -3.79 36.21 -24.60
CA GLU A 15 -3.59 37.64 -24.33
C GLU A 15 -2.23 37.95 -23.67
N GLY A 16 -1.40 36.95 -23.41
CA GLY A 16 -0.04 37.10 -22.87
C GLY A 16 0.08 36.87 -21.37
N VAL A 17 -0.95 36.36 -20.69
CA VAL A 17 -0.86 35.98 -19.28
C VAL A 17 0.03 34.74 -19.13
N SER A 18 1.17 34.90 -18.45
CA SER A 18 2.17 33.83 -18.26
C SER A 18 2.11 33.13 -16.91
N ILE A 19 1.27 33.60 -15.98
CA ILE A 19 1.05 32.99 -14.67
C ILE A 19 -0.46 32.97 -14.39
N CYS A 20 -1.02 31.76 -14.32
CA CYS A 20 -2.41 31.52 -14.00
C CYS A 20 -2.51 30.94 -12.58
N ILE A 21 -3.29 31.58 -11.71
CA ILE A 21 -3.53 31.12 -10.34
C ILE A 21 -4.93 30.49 -10.27
N LEU A 22 -4.98 29.17 -10.11
CA LEU A 22 -6.20 28.42 -9.86
C LEU A 22 -6.45 28.41 -8.35
N SER A 23 -7.54 29.04 -7.90
CA SER A 23 -7.77 29.28 -6.47
C SER A 23 -9.17 28.90 -6.02
N ASP A 24 -9.28 28.21 -4.89
CA ASP A 24 -10.53 27.98 -4.14
C ASP A 24 -10.64 28.89 -2.89
N TYR A 25 -9.77 29.90 -2.76
CA TYR A 25 -9.80 30.86 -1.67
C TYR A 25 -11.06 31.75 -1.70
N LYS A 26 -11.62 32.05 -0.52
CA LYS A 26 -12.84 32.86 -0.32
C LYS A 26 -14.07 32.28 -1.05
N ILE A 27 -14.39 31.03 -0.74
CA ILE A 27 -15.63 30.38 -1.17
C ILE A 27 -16.83 31.17 -0.61
N ASP A 28 -17.73 31.63 -1.47
CA ASP A 28 -18.96 32.30 -1.05
C ASP A 28 -20.04 31.30 -0.62
N VAL A 29 -20.95 31.75 0.26
CA VAL A 29 -22.06 30.92 0.72
C VAL A 29 -22.96 30.56 -0.46
N GLY A 30 -23.15 29.26 -0.69
CA GLY A 30 -23.93 28.74 -1.83
C GLY A 30 -23.09 28.37 -3.04
N GLU A 31 -21.79 28.69 -3.05
CA GLU A 31 -20.85 28.21 -4.06
C GLU A 31 -20.20 26.90 -3.63
N ILE A 32 -19.85 26.08 -4.63
CA ILE A 32 -19.17 24.81 -4.45
C ILE A 32 -17.85 24.87 -5.21
N PRO A 33 -16.71 24.67 -4.54
CA PRO A 33 -15.42 24.74 -5.21
C PRO A 33 -15.25 23.58 -6.18
N VAL A 34 -14.69 23.86 -7.36
CA VAL A 34 -14.16 22.80 -8.22
C VAL A 34 -12.96 22.17 -7.51
N GLN A 35 -12.92 20.84 -7.40
CA GLN A 35 -11.78 20.17 -6.79
C GLN A 35 -10.48 20.53 -7.51
N ALA A 36 -9.48 21.01 -6.76
CA ALA A 36 -8.25 21.57 -7.31
C ALA A 36 -7.51 20.61 -8.26
N VAL A 37 -7.57 19.30 -8.01
CA VAL A 37 -6.94 18.28 -8.86
C VAL A 37 -7.60 18.16 -10.23
N PHE A 38 -8.93 18.24 -10.30
CA PHE A 38 -9.67 18.24 -11.57
C PHE A 38 -9.43 19.54 -12.34
N ALA A 39 -9.45 20.68 -11.64
CA ALA A 39 -9.17 21.99 -12.24
C ALA A 39 -7.78 22.04 -12.87
N VAL A 40 -6.72 21.68 -12.12
CA VAL A 40 -5.35 21.73 -12.66
C VAL A 40 -5.12 20.69 -13.76
N GLY A 41 -5.66 19.48 -13.60
CA GLY A 41 -5.54 18.43 -14.61
C GLY A 41 -6.19 18.83 -15.94
N ALA A 42 -7.44 19.31 -15.91
CA ALA A 42 -8.15 19.74 -17.11
C ALA A 42 -7.45 20.93 -17.79
N VAL A 43 -7.10 21.98 -17.04
CA VAL A 43 -6.42 23.16 -17.59
C VAL A 43 -5.04 22.79 -18.16
N HIS A 44 -4.28 21.95 -17.45
CA HIS A 44 -2.98 21.48 -17.92
C HIS A 44 -3.07 20.81 -19.29
N ASN A 45 -3.99 19.85 -19.42
CA ASN A 45 -4.15 19.07 -20.65
C ASN A 45 -4.80 19.88 -21.77
N HIS A 46 -5.74 20.78 -21.45
CA HIS A 46 -6.32 21.72 -22.42
C HIS A 46 -5.27 22.64 -23.04
N LEU A 47 -4.37 23.20 -22.21
CA LEU A 47 -3.27 24.02 -22.70
C LEU A 47 -2.26 23.21 -23.52
N ILE A 48 -2.03 21.92 -23.20
CA ILE A 48 -1.19 21.04 -24.03
C ILE A 48 -1.84 20.86 -25.41
N ALA A 49 -3.12 20.49 -25.44
CA ALA A 49 -3.87 20.27 -26.68
C ALA A 49 -3.94 21.54 -27.56
N SER A 50 -3.97 22.71 -26.92
CA SER A 50 -4.01 24.01 -27.60
C SER A 50 -2.63 24.56 -27.99
N GLY A 51 -1.54 23.86 -27.64
CA GLY A 51 -0.17 24.30 -27.91
C GLY A 51 0.34 25.45 -27.03
N LEU A 52 -0.37 25.75 -25.93
CA LEU A 52 -0.14 26.92 -25.06
C LEU A 52 0.52 26.56 -23.71
N ARG A 53 0.70 25.28 -23.40
CA ARG A 53 1.19 24.87 -22.06
C ARG A 53 2.57 25.43 -21.74
N CYS A 54 3.42 25.64 -22.73
CA CYS A 54 4.75 26.22 -22.54
C CYS A 54 4.72 27.73 -22.24
N ASP A 55 3.61 28.40 -22.55
CA ASP A 55 3.49 29.86 -22.44
C ASP A 55 3.02 30.32 -21.05
N ALA A 56 2.54 29.39 -20.22
CA ALA A 56 1.97 29.71 -18.91
C ALA A 56 2.41 28.77 -17.78
N ASN A 57 2.50 29.32 -16.57
CA ASN A 57 2.67 28.58 -15.33
C ASN A 57 1.34 28.46 -14.60
N LEU A 58 1.04 27.27 -14.07
CA LEU A 58 -0.16 27.01 -13.29
C LEU A 58 0.20 26.97 -11.80
N ILE A 59 -0.29 27.91 -11.02
CA ILE A 59 -0.15 27.93 -9.56
C ILE A 59 -1.48 27.50 -8.96
N VAL A 60 -1.47 26.50 -8.09
CA VAL A 60 -2.68 26.05 -7.39
C VAL A 60 -2.68 26.60 -5.98
N SER A 61 -3.59 27.52 -5.67
CA SER A 61 -3.81 28.07 -4.33
C SER A 61 -5.04 27.40 -3.72
N THR A 62 -4.86 26.39 -2.85
CA THR A 62 -5.97 25.53 -2.41
C THR A 62 -6.03 25.32 -0.91
N GLY A 63 -7.25 25.28 -0.37
CA GLY A 63 -7.52 24.85 1.00
C GLY A 63 -7.53 23.33 1.19
N ALA A 64 -7.64 22.55 0.11
CA ALA A 64 -7.79 21.09 0.18
C ALA A 64 -6.47 20.34 0.43
N ALA A 65 -5.34 20.89 -0.03
CA ALA A 65 -4.03 20.26 0.09
C ALA A 65 -3.36 20.57 1.44
N ARG A 66 -2.89 19.51 2.12
CA ARG A 66 -2.24 19.58 3.44
C ARG A 66 -1.14 18.55 3.67
N ASP A 67 -1.08 17.52 2.83
CA ASP A 67 -0.07 16.47 2.93
C ASP A 67 0.79 16.33 1.66
N PRO A 68 1.95 15.64 1.74
CA PRO A 68 2.84 15.51 0.58
C PRO A 68 2.23 14.79 -0.62
N HIS A 69 1.27 13.88 -0.42
CA HIS A 69 0.64 13.16 -1.53
C HIS A 69 -0.28 14.08 -2.32
N GLN A 70 -1.08 14.90 -1.65
CA GLN A 70 -1.97 15.86 -2.31
C GLN A 70 -1.16 16.90 -3.10
N ILE A 71 -0.07 17.41 -2.52
CA ILE A 71 0.82 18.35 -3.20
C ILE A 71 1.53 17.68 -4.38
N ALA A 72 2.03 16.45 -4.20
CA ALA A 72 2.62 15.67 -5.29
C ALA A 72 1.61 15.45 -6.42
N THR A 73 0.35 15.16 -6.10
CA THR A 73 -0.71 14.89 -7.08
C THR A 73 -1.00 16.14 -7.91
N LEU A 74 -1.16 17.30 -7.27
CA LEU A 74 -1.33 18.56 -7.99
C LEU A 74 -0.16 18.85 -8.95
N ILE A 75 1.09 18.62 -8.51
CA ILE A 75 2.28 18.78 -9.36
C ILE A 75 2.30 17.74 -10.49
N GLY A 76 2.02 16.47 -10.17
CA GLY A 76 1.97 15.36 -11.13
C GLY A 76 0.87 15.52 -12.17
N CYS A 77 -0.21 16.24 -11.84
CA CYS A 77 -1.29 16.65 -12.73
C CYS A 77 -1.04 18.00 -13.44
N GLY A 78 0.13 18.62 -13.24
CA GLY A 78 0.58 19.74 -14.06
C GLY A 78 0.79 21.08 -13.37
N ALA A 79 0.58 21.18 -12.06
CA ALA A 79 0.87 22.41 -11.30
C ALA A 79 2.37 22.74 -11.35
N THR A 80 2.70 23.99 -11.62
CA THR A 80 4.06 24.53 -11.46
C THR A 80 4.40 24.70 -9.98
N ALA A 81 3.46 25.21 -9.19
CA ALA A 81 3.61 25.40 -7.75
C ALA A 81 2.27 25.21 -7.04
N VAL A 82 2.32 24.86 -5.76
CA VAL A 82 1.14 24.69 -4.90
C VAL A 82 1.29 25.56 -3.67
N TYR A 83 0.28 26.38 -3.39
CA TYR A 83 0.14 27.16 -2.18
C TYR A 83 -1.03 26.63 -1.34
N PRO A 84 -0.75 25.76 -0.34
CA PRO A 84 -1.79 25.18 0.53
C PRO A 84 -2.23 26.18 1.61
N TYR A 85 -2.92 27.26 1.23
CA TYR A 85 -3.15 28.42 2.11
C TYR A 85 -3.81 28.04 3.45
N LEU A 86 -4.76 27.10 3.44
CA LEU A 86 -5.50 26.74 4.66
C LEU A 86 -4.59 26.06 5.69
N SER A 87 -3.59 25.30 5.24
CA SER A 87 -2.60 24.71 6.16
C SER A 87 -1.80 25.78 6.89
N TYR A 88 -1.45 26.88 6.21
CA TYR A 88 -0.76 28.00 6.84
C TYR A 88 -1.65 28.78 7.81
N HIS A 89 -2.93 28.95 7.48
CA HIS A 89 -3.90 29.58 8.40
C HIS A 89 -4.11 28.75 9.66
N LEU A 90 -4.24 27.42 9.53
CA LEU A 90 -4.38 26.52 10.68
C LEU A 90 -3.13 26.53 11.56
N LEU A 91 -1.92 26.55 10.98
CA LEU A 91 -0.68 26.67 11.75
C LEU A 91 -0.60 27.99 12.53
N HIS A 92 -1.10 29.08 11.94
CA HIS A 92 -1.19 30.36 12.63
C HIS A 92 -2.10 30.28 13.85
N GLU A 93 -3.32 29.77 13.66
CA GLU A 93 -4.31 29.62 14.72
C GLU A 93 -3.80 28.70 15.85
N MET A 94 -3.18 27.56 15.52
CA MET A 94 -2.60 26.64 16.50
C MET A 94 -1.44 27.25 17.31
N CYS A 95 -0.67 28.15 16.70
CA CYS A 95 0.37 28.90 17.42
C CYS A 95 -0.25 29.95 18.35
N GLU A 96 -1.28 30.67 17.90
CA GLU A 96 -1.98 31.66 18.72
C GLU A 96 -2.76 31.04 19.88
N SER A 97 -3.37 29.87 19.67
CA SER A 97 -4.11 29.14 20.71
C SER A 97 -3.19 28.45 21.73
N GLY A 98 -1.89 28.32 21.43
CA GLY A 98 -0.92 27.62 22.26
C GLY A 98 -0.94 26.09 22.12
N GLU A 99 -1.75 25.54 21.21
CA GLU A 99 -1.73 24.10 20.86
C GLU A 99 -0.39 23.68 20.25
N LEU A 100 0.25 24.60 19.51
CA LEU A 100 1.57 24.41 18.94
C LEU A 100 2.59 25.35 19.61
N VAL A 101 3.45 24.79 20.46
CA VAL A 101 4.44 25.55 21.25
C VAL A 101 5.72 25.84 20.46
N VAL A 102 5.59 26.57 19.35
CA VAL A 102 6.71 27.17 18.58
C VAL A 102 6.28 28.52 18.00
N ASP A 103 7.23 29.36 17.60
CA ASP A 103 6.90 30.58 16.86
C ASP A 103 6.41 30.27 15.43
N LEU A 104 5.64 31.21 14.87
CA LEU A 104 4.97 31.05 13.57
C LEU A 104 5.94 30.78 12.40
N ASP A 105 7.07 31.48 12.35
CA ASP A 105 8.05 31.30 11.27
C ASP A 105 8.69 29.91 11.33
N THR A 106 9.00 29.44 12.55
CA THR A 106 9.44 28.07 12.79
C THR A 106 8.39 27.04 12.38
N ALA A 107 7.11 27.24 12.72
CA ALA A 107 6.01 26.36 12.31
C ALA A 107 5.92 26.22 10.77
N PHE A 108 5.96 27.35 10.06
CA PHE A 108 5.92 27.38 8.59
C PHE A 108 7.13 26.69 7.95
N LYS A 109 8.33 26.92 8.49
CA LYS A 109 9.56 26.25 8.03
C LYS A 109 9.50 24.75 8.27
N HIS A 110 8.98 24.31 9.42
CA HIS A 110 8.81 22.90 9.74
C HIS A 110 7.81 22.21 8.83
N TYR A 111 6.66 22.82 8.58
CA TYR A 111 5.65 22.31 7.63
C TYR A 111 6.24 22.15 6.23
N ARG A 112 6.87 23.20 5.69
CA ARG A 112 7.52 23.16 4.37
C ARG A 112 8.62 22.09 4.30
N ARG A 113 9.43 21.95 5.34
CA ARG A 113 10.46 20.89 5.41
C ARG A 113 9.83 19.50 5.39
N GLY A 114 8.71 19.29 6.09
CA GLY A 114 7.95 18.05 6.09
C GLY A 114 7.39 17.71 4.70
N ILE A 115 6.78 18.69 4.04
CA ILE A 115 6.29 18.56 2.66
C ILE A 115 7.44 18.20 1.71
N ASN A 116 8.55 18.95 1.73
CA ASN A 116 9.69 18.70 0.84
C ASN A 116 10.27 17.29 1.04
N LYS A 117 10.41 16.84 2.30
CA LYS A 117 10.85 15.48 2.60
C LYS A 117 9.88 14.43 2.05
N GLY A 118 8.57 14.67 2.17
CA GLY A 118 7.54 13.80 1.61
C GLY A 118 7.55 13.77 0.08
N LEU A 119 7.74 14.91 -0.58
CA LEU A 119 7.85 14.99 -2.04
C LEU A 119 9.07 14.22 -2.54
N MET A 120 10.26 14.47 -1.99
CA MET A 120 11.48 13.72 -2.35
C MET A 120 11.28 12.22 -2.19
N LYS A 121 10.55 11.82 -1.14
CA LYS A 121 10.23 10.42 -0.87
C LYS A 121 9.27 9.82 -1.89
N ILE A 122 8.24 10.55 -2.33
CA ILE A 122 7.30 10.10 -3.37
C ILE A 122 8.04 9.92 -4.70
N LEU A 123 8.85 10.91 -5.10
CA LEU A 123 9.62 10.86 -6.34
C LEU A 123 10.60 9.68 -6.35
N SER A 124 11.31 9.45 -5.25
CA SER A 124 12.30 8.39 -5.16
C SER A 124 11.71 6.98 -5.26
N LYS A 125 10.40 6.78 -4.98
CA LYS A 125 9.74 5.46 -5.12
C LYS A 125 9.82 4.92 -6.54
N MET A 126 9.90 5.81 -7.52
CA MET A 126 10.03 5.49 -8.95
C MET A 126 11.43 5.80 -9.51
N GLY A 127 12.40 6.09 -8.64
CA GLY A 127 13.76 6.46 -9.06
C GLY A 127 13.89 7.86 -9.68
N ILE A 128 12.89 8.74 -9.50
CA ILE A 128 12.89 10.08 -10.10
C ILE A 128 13.65 11.03 -9.18
N SER A 129 14.63 11.76 -9.73
CA SER A 129 15.46 12.68 -8.95
C SER A 129 15.03 14.15 -9.03
N THR A 130 14.22 14.54 -10.02
CA THR A 130 13.85 15.96 -10.22
C THR A 130 12.33 16.15 -10.25
N ILE A 131 11.87 17.24 -9.64
CA ILE A 131 10.46 17.63 -9.67
C ILE A 131 10.00 18.05 -11.06
N ALA A 132 10.92 18.56 -11.89
CA ALA A 132 10.64 18.95 -13.26
C ALA A 132 10.21 17.76 -14.12
N SER A 133 10.88 16.61 -13.98
CA SER A 133 10.51 15.37 -14.66
C SER A 133 9.24 14.73 -14.09
N TYR A 134 8.93 14.99 -12.82
CA TYR A 134 7.72 14.47 -12.17
C TYR A 134 6.46 15.25 -12.54
N ARG A 135 6.58 16.56 -12.77
CA ARG A 135 5.46 17.44 -13.10
C ARG A 135 4.79 17.03 -14.40
N GLY A 136 3.49 16.79 -14.36
CA GLY A 136 2.71 16.32 -15.52
C GLY A 136 2.92 14.84 -15.89
N ALA A 137 3.77 14.10 -15.16
CA ALA A 137 4.07 12.71 -15.50
C ALA A 137 2.93 11.72 -15.18
N MET A 138 1.94 12.15 -14.38
CA MET A 138 0.74 11.36 -14.01
C MET A 138 1.04 9.90 -13.60
N LEU A 139 2.08 9.71 -12.77
CA LEU A 139 2.52 8.39 -12.29
C LEU A 139 1.64 7.85 -11.15
N TYR A 140 0.35 7.71 -11.45
CA TYR A 140 -0.69 7.28 -10.53
C TYR A 140 -1.55 6.18 -11.16
N GLU A 141 -2.39 5.57 -10.33
CA GLU A 141 -3.53 4.77 -10.79
C GLU A 141 -4.80 5.42 -10.23
N ALA A 142 -5.79 5.64 -11.10
CA ALA A 142 -7.14 5.98 -10.67
C ALA A 142 -7.94 4.68 -10.45
N VAL A 143 -8.46 4.49 -9.23
CA VAL A 143 -9.34 3.37 -8.91
C VAL A 143 -10.73 3.94 -8.60
N GLY A 144 -11.72 3.64 -9.45
CA GLY A 144 -13.08 4.10 -9.27
C GLY A 144 -13.38 5.49 -9.83
N PHE A 145 -12.64 5.96 -10.84
CA PHE A 145 -13.00 7.17 -11.60
C PHE A 145 -13.71 6.77 -12.89
N ALA A 146 -14.80 7.44 -13.24
CA ALA A 146 -15.44 7.27 -14.53
C ALA A 146 -14.55 7.79 -15.67
N ASP A 147 -14.73 7.22 -16.88
CA ASP A 147 -13.98 7.61 -18.06
C ASP A 147 -14.11 9.11 -18.36
N GLU A 148 -15.30 9.70 -18.20
CA GLU A 148 -15.51 11.14 -18.42
C GLU A 148 -14.58 12.03 -17.59
N VAL A 149 -14.23 11.60 -16.36
CA VAL A 149 -13.33 12.34 -15.47
C VAL A 149 -11.89 12.15 -15.91
N VAL A 150 -11.52 10.91 -16.24
CA VAL A 150 -10.17 10.59 -16.72
C VAL A 150 -9.88 11.27 -18.05
N GLU A 151 -10.80 11.23 -19.01
CA GLU A 151 -10.64 11.82 -20.33
C GLU A 151 -10.52 13.35 -20.28
N LEU A 152 -11.36 14.01 -19.47
CA LEU A 152 -11.34 15.47 -19.37
C LEU A 152 -10.15 15.99 -18.55
N CYS A 153 -9.82 15.34 -17.43
CA CYS A 153 -8.87 15.88 -16.46
C CYS A 153 -7.49 15.21 -16.51
N PHE A 154 -7.41 13.93 -16.88
CA PHE A 154 -6.20 13.10 -16.72
C PHE A 154 -5.99 12.13 -17.91
N PRO A 155 -5.99 12.61 -19.18
CA PRO A 155 -5.85 11.74 -20.34
C PRO A 155 -4.59 10.88 -20.24
N GLY A 156 -4.76 9.56 -20.41
CA GLY A 156 -3.69 8.57 -20.31
C GLY A 156 -3.41 8.04 -18.89
N LEU A 157 -4.09 8.56 -17.86
CA LEU A 157 -4.04 7.97 -16.52
C LEU A 157 -4.68 6.58 -16.52
N ILE A 158 -4.00 5.60 -15.94
CA ILE A 158 -4.52 4.24 -15.89
C ILE A 158 -5.71 4.17 -14.92
N SER A 159 -6.86 3.71 -15.41
CA SER A 159 -8.02 3.34 -14.60
C SER A 159 -8.58 2.00 -15.05
N ARG A 160 -8.32 0.95 -14.26
CA ARG A 160 -8.72 -0.45 -14.58
C ARG A 160 -10.16 -0.75 -14.18
N ILE A 161 -10.72 0.03 -13.26
CA ILE A 161 -12.10 -0.08 -12.77
C ILE A 161 -12.67 1.33 -12.70
N GLN A 162 -13.75 1.54 -13.44
CA GLN A 162 -14.53 2.77 -13.43
C GLN A 162 -15.37 2.92 -12.17
N GLY A 163 -15.83 4.14 -11.91
CA GLY A 163 -16.69 4.41 -10.76
C GLY A 163 -17.33 5.79 -10.86
N SER A 164 -17.00 6.66 -9.92
CA SER A 164 -17.62 7.97 -9.75
C SER A 164 -17.34 8.92 -10.91
N GLY A 165 -18.39 9.55 -11.42
CA GLY A 165 -18.35 10.62 -12.42
C GLY A 165 -18.37 12.01 -11.79
N PHE A 166 -18.45 13.05 -12.62
CA PHE A 166 -18.52 14.44 -12.14
C PHE A 166 -19.75 14.71 -11.29
N ALA A 167 -20.88 14.09 -11.61
CA ALA A 167 -22.11 14.22 -10.85
C ALA A 167 -21.96 13.69 -9.41
N ASP A 168 -21.26 12.57 -9.24
CA ASP A 168 -21.00 11.98 -7.91
C ASP A 168 -20.06 12.88 -7.09
N PHE A 169 -18.97 13.35 -7.70
CA PHE A 169 -18.03 14.26 -7.02
C PHE A 169 -18.66 15.61 -6.66
N GLN A 170 -19.55 16.13 -7.51
CA GLN A 170 -20.35 17.30 -7.19
C GLN A 170 -21.26 17.00 -6.00
N LYS A 171 -21.93 15.83 -6.00
CA LYS A 171 -22.83 15.45 -4.92
C LYS A 171 -22.11 15.34 -3.58
N ASP A 172 -20.90 14.80 -3.55
CA ASP A 172 -20.07 14.75 -2.34
C ASP A 172 -19.74 16.15 -1.80
N GLN A 173 -19.44 17.11 -2.69
CA GLN A 173 -19.20 18.49 -2.28
C GLN A 173 -20.47 19.19 -1.79
N GLU A 174 -21.63 18.93 -2.41
CA GLU A 174 -22.93 19.42 -1.94
C GLU A 174 -23.24 18.92 -0.52
N LEU A 175 -23.04 17.62 -0.27
CA LEU A 175 -23.26 17.01 1.05
C LEU A 175 -22.33 17.62 2.12
N LEU A 176 -21.09 17.91 1.76
CA LEU A 176 -20.17 18.62 2.65
C LEU A 176 -20.69 20.03 2.95
N ALA A 177 -21.06 20.79 1.90
CA ALA A 177 -21.54 22.17 1.97
C ALA A 177 -22.80 22.32 2.84
N GLU A 178 -23.68 21.30 2.90
CA GLU A 178 -24.85 21.29 3.79
C GLU A 178 -24.49 21.45 5.27
N SER A 179 -23.27 21.11 5.67
CA SER A 179 -22.78 21.22 7.05
C SER A 179 -21.73 22.31 7.26
N THR A 180 -20.98 22.70 6.22
CA THR A 180 -19.88 23.67 6.29
C THR A 180 -20.29 25.01 6.89
N TRP A 181 -21.47 25.52 6.54
CA TRP A 181 -21.94 26.85 6.95
C TRP A 181 -22.77 26.85 8.24
N LYS A 182 -22.73 25.75 9.01
CA LYS A 182 -23.49 25.60 10.25
C LYS A 182 -22.54 25.72 11.45
N ASP A 183 -22.39 26.92 12.01
CA ASP A 183 -21.49 27.21 13.15
C ASP A 183 -21.65 26.26 14.35
N ARG A 184 -22.86 25.71 14.55
CA ARG A 184 -23.16 24.78 15.65
C ARG A 184 -22.67 23.35 15.42
N LYS A 185 -22.20 23.00 14.23
CA LYS A 185 -21.67 21.67 13.91
C LYS A 185 -20.13 21.71 13.99
N PRO A 186 -19.50 21.05 14.98
CA PRO A 186 -18.05 20.98 15.05
C PRO A 186 -17.48 20.10 13.93
N ILE A 187 -16.19 20.28 13.65
CA ILE A 187 -15.44 19.40 12.74
C ILE A 187 -15.43 17.98 13.32
N SER A 188 -15.78 16.99 12.50
CA SER A 188 -15.71 15.58 12.91
C SER A 188 -14.24 15.15 13.10
N PRO A 189 -13.91 14.40 14.17
CA PRO A 189 -12.56 13.86 14.35
C PRO A 189 -12.15 12.90 13.24
N GLY A 190 -13.11 12.34 12.50
CA GLY A 190 -12.88 11.35 11.45
C GLY A 190 -12.35 10.03 12.01
N GLY A 191 -11.94 9.12 11.11
CA GLY A 191 -11.42 7.81 11.51
C GLY A 191 -10.36 7.26 10.53
N LEU A 192 -9.78 8.10 9.69
CA LEU A 192 -9.01 7.65 8.53
C LEU A 192 -7.75 6.84 8.90
N PHE A 193 -6.98 7.32 9.88
CA PHE A 193 -5.70 6.73 10.27
C PHE A 193 -5.80 5.75 11.44
N LYS A 194 -6.82 5.90 12.28
CA LYS A 194 -7.07 5.06 13.45
C LYS A 194 -8.57 4.94 13.63
N TYR A 195 -9.01 3.75 14.04
CA TYR A 195 -10.41 3.50 14.36
C TYR A 195 -10.90 4.48 15.43
N ILE A 196 -12.01 5.15 15.14
CA ILE A 196 -12.80 5.95 16.07
C ILE A 196 -14.24 5.48 15.92
N HIS A 197 -14.91 5.22 17.03
CA HIS A 197 -16.27 4.69 17.02
C HIS A 197 -17.24 5.65 16.29
N GLY A 198 -18.07 5.10 15.42
CA GLY A 198 -19.03 5.87 14.61
C GLY A 198 -18.42 6.68 13.45
N GLN A 199 -17.13 6.49 13.16
CA GLN A 199 -16.43 7.15 12.04
C GLN A 199 -16.13 6.13 10.94
N GLU A 200 -15.06 6.34 10.18
CA GLU A 200 -14.61 5.46 9.09
C GLU A 200 -14.56 3.97 9.49
N TYR A 201 -14.97 3.08 8.60
CA TYR A 201 -14.93 1.64 8.84
C TYR A 201 -13.50 1.10 8.74
N HIS A 202 -13.12 0.21 9.65
CA HIS A 202 -11.85 -0.52 9.61
C HIS A 202 -12.10 -2.02 9.55
N ALA A 203 -11.43 -2.71 8.62
CA ALA A 203 -11.53 -4.16 8.47
C ALA A 203 -10.99 -4.95 9.69
N PHE A 204 -10.20 -4.30 10.54
CA PHE A 204 -9.79 -4.79 11.86
C PHE A 204 -10.30 -3.83 12.94
N ASN A 205 -11.62 -3.73 13.07
CA ASN A 205 -12.28 -2.99 14.15
C ASN A 205 -12.30 -3.82 15.46
N PRO A 206 -12.69 -3.21 16.60
CA PRO A 206 -12.71 -3.91 17.88
C PRO A 206 -13.54 -5.21 17.89
N ASP A 207 -14.68 -5.25 17.19
CA ASP A 207 -15.55 -6.43 17.17
C ASP A 207 -14.87 -7.62 16.49
N VAL A 208 -14.25 -7.38 15.33
CA VAL A 208 -13.48 -8.39 14.59
C VAL A 208 -12.30 -8.90 15.43
N VAL A 209 -11.55 -7.99 16.09
CA VAL A 209 -10.40 -8.35 16.93
C VAL A 209 -10.83 -9.17 18.15
N GLN A 210 -11.88 -8.75 18.84
CA GLN A 210 -12.40 -9.46 20.02
C GLN A 210 -12.98 -10.82 19.65
N ALA A 211 -13.70 -10.92 18.53
CA ALA A 211 -14.22 -12.18 18.02
C ALA A 211 -13.08 -13.17 17.75
N LEU A 212 -12.01 -12.75 17.06
CA LEU A 212 -10.87 -13.63 16.79
C LEU A 212 -10.14 -14.06 18.08
N HIS A 213 -9.96 -13.15 19.05
CA HIS A 213 -9.44 -13.51 20.37
C HIS A 213 -10.34 -14.50 21.12
N LYS A 214 -11.66 -14.47 20.88
CA LYS A 214 -12.58 -15.44 21.47
C LYS A 214 -12.34 -16.82 20.83
N VAL A 215 -12.30 -16.90 19.50
CA VAL A 215 -12.03 -18.15 18.75
C VAL A 215 -10.79 -18.87 19.29
N VAL A 216 -9.66 -18.17 19.38
CA VAL A 216 -8.39 -18.82 19.77
C VAL A 216 -8.36 -19.24 21.24
N ARG A 217 -9.23 -18.68 22.10
CA ARG A 217 -9.34 -19.05 23.51
C ARG A 217 -10.33 -20.18 23.75
N SER A 218 -11.45 -20.21 23.03
CA SER A 218 -12.45 -21.26 23.16
C SER A 218 -12.08 -22.52 22.38
N GLY A 219 -11.51 -22.38 21.19
CA GLY A 219 -11.29 -23.48 20.25
C GLY A 219 -12.59 -23.93 19.54
N ASP A 220 -13.71 -23.24 19.77
CA ASP A 220 -15.03 -23.64 19.27
C ASP A 220 -15.28 -23.13 17.85
N TYR A 221 -15.72 -24.04 16.97
CA TYR A 221 -16.05 -23.68 15.58
C TYR A 221 -17.21 -22.69 15.46
N ALA A 222 -18.15 -22.70 16.41
CA ALA A 222 -19.27 -21.74 16.44
C ALA A 222 -18.77 -20.29 16.66
N ASP A 223 -17.74 -20.10 17.46
CA ASP A 223 -17.10 -18.80 17.63
C ASP A 223 -16.38 -18.38 16.34
N TRP A 224 -15.74 -19.34 15.63
CA TRP A 224 -15.14 -19.06 14.33
C TRP A 224 -16.17 -18.61 13.29
N ARG A 225 -17.37 -19.23 13.27
CA ARG A 225 -18.47 -18.80 12.42
C ARG A 225 -18.89 -17.36 12.73
N THR A 226 -19.02 -17.01 14.01
CA THR A 226 -19.33 -15.63 14.43
C THR A 226 -18.29 -14.63 13.91
N TYR A 227 -16.99 -14.94 14.06
CA TYR A 227 -15.92 -14.12 13.51
C TYR A 227 -16.00 -14.02 11.97
N ALA A 228 -16.19 -15.16 11.29
CA ALA A 228 -16.27 -15.19 9.84
C ALA A 228 -17.46 -14.39 9.30
N ASP A 229 -18.61 -14.43 9.97
CA ASP A 229 -19.81 -13.68 9.58
C ASP A 229 -19.60 -12.16 9.76
N LEU A 230 -18.92 -11.72 10.82
CA LEU A 230 -18.52 -10.31 10.99
C LEU A 230 -17.61 -9.82 9.86
N VAL A 231 -16.69 -10.67 9.41
CA VAL A 231 -15.72 -10.32 8.37
C VAL A 231 -16.33 -10.41 6.97
N ASN A 232 -17.15 -11.42 6.70
CA ASN A 232 -17.74 -11.69 5.38
C ASN A 232 -19.01 -10.87 5.12
N GLY A 233 -19.74 -10.48 6.17
CA GLY A 233 -20.97 -9.65 6.10
C GLY A 233 -20.73 -8.15 6.33
N ARG A 234 -19.47 -7.70 6.26
CA ARG A 234 -19.10 -6.29 6.46
C ARG A 234 -19.67 -5.37 5.37
N PRO A 235 -19.76 -4.05 5.62
CA PRO A 235 -19.94 -3.08 4.55
C PRO A 235 -18.85 -3.20 3.50
N ILE A 236 -19.15 -2.82 2.25
CA ILE A 236 -18.19 -2.85 1.15
C ILE A 236 -16.97 -2.00 1.53
N ALA A 237 -15.83 -2.65 1.73
CA ALA A 237 -14.58 -2.01 2.14
C ALA A 237 -13.43 -2.31 1.17
N THR A 238 -13.55 -3.38 0.38
CA THR A 238 -12.56 -3.86 -0.58
C THR A 238 -13.25 -4.39 -1.85
N LEU A 239 -12.54 -4.47 -2.96
CA LEU A 239 -13.12 -4.94 -4.24
C LEU A 239 -13.71 -6.34 -4.15
N ARG A 240 -13.07 -7.25 -3.40
CA ARG A 240 -13.63 -8.59 -3.16
C ARG A 240 -14.96 -8.59 -2.43
N ASP A 241 -15.35 -7.53 -1.73
CA ASP A 241 -16.67 -7.44 -1.08
C ASP A 241 -17.80 -7.25 -2.11
N LEU A 242 -17.48 -6.74 -3.30
CA LEU A 242 -18.40 -6.59 -4.44
C LEU A 242 -18.58 -7.90 -5.24
N MET A 243 -17.90 -8.98 -4.83
CA MET A 243 -17.90 -10.25 -5.55
C MET A 243 -18.60 -11.34 -4.74
N GLU A 244 -19.50 -12.07 -5.39
CA GLU A 244 -20.14 -13.27 -4.84
C GLU A 244 -19.60 -14.53 -5.53
N VAL A 245 -19.42 -15.61 -4.75
CA VAL A 245 -19.03 -16.91 -5.29
C VAL A 245 -20.26 -17.61 -5.85
N LYS A 246 -20.24 -17.95 -7.14
CA LYS A 246 -21.29 -18.76 -7.76
C LYS A 246 -21.04 -20.23 -7.45
N PHE A 247 -21.89 -20.82 -6.62
CA PHE A 247 -21.83 -22.24 -6.27
C PHE A 247 -22.47 -23.11 -7.35
N ASN A 248 -21.98 -24.34 -7.49
CA ASN A 248 -22.62 -25.34 -8.34
C ASN A 248 -23.95 -25.79 -7.71
N SER A 249 -24.91 -26.20 -8.55
CA SER A 249 -26.22 -26.70 -8.14
C SER A 249 -26.16 -27.97 -7.30
N SER A 250 -25.11 -28.78 -7.46
CA SER A 250 -24.91 -30.04 -6.74
C SER A 250 -23.71 -29.92 -5.79
N PRO A 251 -23.92 -29.78 -4.47
CA PRO A 251 -22.83 -29.79 -3.50
C PRO A 251 -22.25 -31.20 -3.37
N ILE A 252 -20.97 -31.27 -3.02
CA ILE A 252 -20.28 -32.52 -2.67
C ILE A 252 -20.20 -32.67 -1.15
N ALA A 253 -20.04 -33.91 -0.69
CA ALA A 253 -19.77 -34.18 0.72
C ALA A 253 -18.37 -33.63 1.10
N VAL A 254 -18.22 -33.12 2.33
CA VAL A 254 -16.95 -32.50 2.78
C VAL A 254 -15.80 -33.52 2.77
N GLU A 255 -16.11 -34.80 2.95
CA GLU A 255 -15.17 -35.91 2.91
C GLU A 255 -14.56 -36.14 1.52
N GLN A 256 -15.18 -35.58 0.47
CA GLN A 256 -14.64 -35.60 -0.90
C GLN A 256 -13.73 -34.40 -1.19
N VAL A 257 -13.71 -33.39 -0.32
CA VAL A 257 -12.78 -32.26 -0.41
C VAL A 257 -11.38 -32.74 -0.04
N GLU A 258 -10.36 -32.10 -0.61
CA GLU A 258 -8.99 -32.44 -0.27
C GLU A 258 -8.71 -32.30 1.25
N PRO A 259 -7.82 -33.13 1.83
CA PRO A 259 -7.51 -33.08 3.25
C PRO A 259 -6.94 -31.72 3.69
N LEU A 260 -7.17 -31.39 4.96
CA LEU A 260 -6.72 -30.13 5.57
C LEU A 260 -5.20 -29.93 5.43
N GLU A 261 -4.42 -30.99 5.56
CA GLU A 261 -2.96 -30.95 5.48
C GLU A 261 -2.49 -30.43 4.11
N LYS A 262 -3.20 -30.76 3.03
CA LYS A 262 -2.91 -30.25 1.68
C LYS A 262 -3.31 -28.78 1.54
N ILE A 263 -4.42 -28.37 2.15
CA ILE A 263 -4.88 -26.98 2.14
C ILE A 263 -3.87 -26.10 2.89
N VAL A 264 -3.48 -26.50 4.10
CA VAL A 264 -2.59 -25.69 4.96
C VAL A 264 -1.16 -25.64 4.43
N ALA A 265 -0.71 -26.63 3.65
CA ALA A 265 0.55 -26.55 2.91
C ALA A 265 0.62 -25.39 1.91
N ARG A 266 -0.52 -24.77 1.57
CA ARG A 266 -0.60 -23.56 0.72
C ARG A 266 -0.62 -22.27 1.53
N PHE A 267 -0.56 -22.33 2.86
CA PHE A 267 -0.59 -21.18 3.75
C PHE A 267 0.78 -20.85 4.29
N ASP A 268 1.16 -19.59 4.12
CA ASP A 268 2.40 -19.04 4.64
C ASP A 268 2.12 -17.88 5.59
N SER A 269 2.99 -17.64 6.57
CA SER A 269 2.99 -16.34 7.25
C SER A 269 3.65 -15.28 6.36
N ALA A 270 3.15 -14.05 6.41
CA ALA A 270 3.85 -12.94 5.80
C ALA A 270 5.20 -12.70 6.50
N GLY A 271 6.22 -12.29 5.75
CA GLY A 271 7.53 -11.94 6.31
C GLY A 271 7.44 -10.74 7.25
N MET A 272 7.51 -11.00 8.56
CA MET A 272 7.50 -10.00 9.62
C MET A 272 8.78 -10.16 10.42
N SER A 273 9.61 -9.12 10.47
CA SER A 273 10.97 -9.26 11.00
C SER A 273 11.01 -9.43 12.52
N LEU A 274 11.95 -10.25 12.97
CA LEU A 274 12.42 -10.20 14.34
C LEU A 274 13.00 -8.81 14.64
N GLY A 275 12.48 -8.15 15.68
CA GLY A 275 12.72 -6.74 16.00
C GLY A 275 11.49 -5.87 15.73
N ALA A 276 10.77 -6.10 14.62
CA ALA A 276 9.42 -5.55 14.48
C ALA A 276 8.44 -6.29 15.40
N LEU A 277 8.56 -7.62 15.42
CA LEU A 277 7.93 -8.52 16.38
C LEU A 277 8.89 -8.89 17.51
N SER A 278 8.34 -9.31 18.66
CA SER A 278 9.15 -9.92 19.71
C SER A 278 9.64 -11.33 19.30
N PRO A 279 10.70 -11.84 19.92
CA PRO A 279 11.16 -13.22 19.71
C PRO A 279 10.05 -14.25 19.91
N GLU A 280 9.24 -14.09 20.96
CA GLU A 280 8.16 -15.02 21.31
C GLU A 280 7.09 -15.07 20.23
N ALA A 281 6.66 -13.91 19.72
CA ALA A 281 5.67 -13.85 18.65
C ALA A 281 6.22 -14.43 17.33
N HIS A 282 7.48 -14.16 17.02
CA HIS A 282 8.12 -14.65 15.79
C HIS A 282 8.30 -16.18 15.82
N GLU A 283 8.78 -16.72 16.94
CA GLU A 283 8.93 -18.16 17.14
C GLU A 283 7.58 -18.89 17.21
N ALA A 284 6.56 -18.29 17.84
CA ALA A 284 5.23 -18.88 17.92
C ALA A 284 4.59 -19.07 16.54
N LEU A 285 4.77 -18.10 15.63
CA LEU A 285 4.31 -18.24 14.24
C LEU A 285 5.03 -19.37 13.51
N ALA A 286 6.35 -19.47 13.69
CA ALA A 286 7.14 -20.52 13.07
C ALA A 286 6.75 -21.91 13.58
N GLU A 287 6.63 -22.05 14.89
CA GLU A 287 6.21 -23.27 15.53
C GLU A 287 4.82 -23.71 15.08
N ALA A 288 3.85 -22.78 15.03
CA ALA A 288 2.50 -23.08 14.59
C ALA A 288 2.48 -23.59 13.14
N LEU A 289 3.10 -22.85 12.20
CA LEU A 289 3.04 -23.23 10.78
C LEU A 289 3.83 -24.50 10.47
N ASN A 290 4.99 -24.71 11.10
CA ASN A 290 5.74 -25.95 10.95
C ASN A 290 4.96 -27.16 11.47
N SER A 291 4.19 -26.99 12.56
CA SER A 291 3.34 -28.05 13.11
C SER A 291 2.15 -28.37 12.21
N LEU A 292 1.63 -27.37 11.50
CA LEU A 292 0.49 -27.51 10.58
C LEU A 292 0.89 -27.94 9.15
N GLY A 293 2.18 -27.97 8.83
CA GLY A 293 2.69 -28.26 7.48
C GLY A 293 2.72 -27.07 6.52
N GLY A 294 2.41 -25.86 7.01
CA GLY A 294 2.61 -24.59 6.29
C GLY A 294 4.05 -24.08 6.46
N ARG A 295 4.29 -22.80 6.10
CA ARG A 295 5.63 -22.20 6.21
C ARG A 295 5.58 -20.80 6.80
N SER A 296 6.37 -20.53 7.85
CA SER A 296 6.57 -19.17 8.31
C SER A 296 7.70 -18.47 7.56
N ASN A 297 7.66 -17.14 7.53
CA ASN A 297 8.66 -16.29 6.89
C ASN A 297 9.42 -15.43 7.92
N SER A 298 10.76 -15.50 7.85
CA SER A 298 11.67 -14.81 8.79
C SER A 298 11.54 -13.29 8.76
N GLY A 299 11.09 -12.71 7.64
CA GLY A 299 11.13 -11.29 7.38
C GLY A 299 12.55 -10.75 7.21
N GLU A 300 12.67 -9.42 7.14
CA GLU A 300 13.92 -8.72 6.79
C GLU A 300 14.96 -8.60 7.93
N GLY A 301 14.80 -9.37 9.02
CA GLY A 301 15.53 -9.14 10.28
C GLY A 301 16.67 -10.10 10.59
N GLY A 302 16.93 -11.08 9.72
CA GLY A 302 17.74 -12.25 10.07
C GLY A 302 16.97 -13.26 10.93
N GLU A 303 17.63 -14.35 11.30
CA GLU A 303 17.09 -15.34 12.22
C GLU A 303 18.21 -15.90 13.11
N ASP A 304 17.88 -16.21 14.35
CA ASP A 304 18.82 -16.82 15.30
C ASP A 304 19.20 -18.25 14.85
N PRO A 305 20.50 -18.56 14.64
CA PRO A 305 20.94 -19.90 14.27
C PRO A 305 20.52 -21.01 15.23
N ASN A 306 20.24 -20.71 16.50
CA ASN A 306 19.75 -21.70 17.47
C ASN A 306 18.37 -22.25 17.11
N ARG A 307 17.63 -21.60 16.20
CA ARG A 307 16.34 -22.09 15.71
C ARG A 307 16.46 -23.13 14.61
N TYR A 308 17.60 -23.21 13.93
CA TYR A 308 17.79 -24.12 12.81
C TYR A 308 17.72 -25.57 13.28
N GLY A 309 17.10 -26.43 12.46
CA GLY A 309 16.82 -27.82 12.83
C GLY A 309 15.74 -28.02 13.91
N THR A 310 15.12 -26.94 14.42
CA THR A 310 14.01 -27.02 15.39
C THR A 310 12.68 -26.69 14.74
N LYS A 311 11.57 -26.98 15.44
CA LYS A 311 10.22 -26.54 15.05
C LYS A 311 10.05 -25.01 14.98
N LYS A 312 11.01 -24.23 15.47
CA LYS A 312 10.97 -22.76 15.45
C LYS A 312 11.67 -22.16 14.24
N THR A 313 12.31 -22.94 13.35
CA THR A 313 12.94 -22.40 12.14
C THR A 313 11.89 -21.79 11.20
N SER A 314 12.15 -20.62 10.61
CA SER A 314 11.28 -20.12 9.54
C SER A 314 11.63 -20.76 8.21
N LYS A 315 10.73 -21.55 7.62
CA LYS A 315 10.99 -22.25 6.35
C LYS A 315 11.19 -21.31 5.17
N ILE A 316 10.62 -20.11 5.22
CA ILE A 316 10.88 -19.04 4.26
C ILE A 316 11.88 -18.05 4.86
N LYS A 317 12.98 -17.82 4.16
CA LYS A 317 14.03 -16.87 4.54
C LYS A 317 14.03 -15.68 3.59
N GLN A 318 13.83 -14.47 4.11
CA GLN A 318 13.78 -13.28 3.28
C GLN A 318 15.18 -12.72 2.99
N VAL A 319 15.38 -12.23 1.77
CA VAL A 319 16.51 -11.42 1.31
C VAL A 319 15.94 -10.06 0.89
N ALA A 320 16.22 -9.03 1.68
CA ALA A 320 15.75 -7.66 1.46
C ALA A 320 16.93 -6.70 1.27
N SER A 321 16.67 -5.46 0.86
CA SER A 321 17.68 -4.46 0.48
C SER A 321 18.80 -4.24 1.52
N GLY A 322 18.48 -4.30 2.82
CA GLY A 322 19.48 -4.14 3.88
C GLY A 322 20.39 -5.36 4.12
N ARG A 323 20.07 -6.52 3.54
CA ARG A 323 20.78 -7.80 3.73
C ARG A 323 21.03 -8.19 5.21
N PHE A 324 20.21 -7.68 6.13
CA PHE A 324 20.35 -7.97 7.55
C PHE A 324 20.24 -9.47 7.82
N GLY A 325 21.25 -10.04 8.49
CA GLY A 325 21.31 -11.44 8.85
C GLY A 325 21.41 -12.42 7.67
N VAL A 326 21.61 -11.94 6.45
CA VAL A 326 21.76 -12.79 5.26
C VAL A 326 23.19 -13.34 5.23
N THR A 327 23.33 -14.62 5.56
CA THR A 327 24.59 -15.35 5.56
C THR A 327 24.41 -16.69 4.82
N PRO A 328 25.49 -17.35 4.36
CA PRO A 328 25.38 -18.68 3.79
C PRO A 328 24.64 -19.66 4.72
N HIS A 329 24.96 -19.66 6.02
CA HIS A 329 24.30 -20.53 7.00
C HIS A 329 22.79 -20.23 7.15
N TYR A 330 22.38 -18.96 7.04
CA TYR A 330 20.97 -18.57 7.01
C TYR A 330 20.26 -19.07 5.75
N LEU A 331 20.90 -18.94 4.57
CA LEU A 331 20.31 -19.29 3.28
C LEU A 331 20.15 -20.80 3.08
N VAL A 332 21.10 -21.62 3.54
CA VAL A 332 21.02 -23.09 3.43
C VAL A 332 19.95 -23.71 4.34
N ASN A 333 19.41 -22.94 5.30
CA ASN A 333 18.34 -23.37 6.20
C ASN A 333 16.94 -22.94 5.72
N ALA A 334 16.79 -22.60 4.44
CA ALA A 334 15.54 -22.20 3.81
C ALA A 334 14.95 -23.33 2.95
N GLU A 335 13.64 -23.54 3.02
CA GLU A 335 12.89 -24.24 1.95
C GLU A 335 12.52 -23.27 0.81
N VAL A 336 12.34 -21.99 1.15
CA VAL A 336 12.11 -20.91 0.18
C VAL A 336 12.95 -19.70 0.55
N ILE A 337 13.65 -19.13 -0.41
CA ILE A 337 14.32 -17.84 -0.27
C ILE A 337 13.45 -16.78 -0.96
N GLN A 338 12.97 -15.79 -0.20
CA GLN A 338 12.12 -14.72 -0.74
C GLN A 338 12.92 -13.43 -0.97
N ILE A 339 13.11 -13.05 -2.23
CA ILE A 339 13.60 -11.73 -2.62
C ILE A 339 12.46 -10.72 -2.42
N LYS A 340 12.66 -9.78 -1.49
CA LYS A 340 11.66 -8.76 -1.15
C LYS A 340 11.89 -7.48 -1.93
N ILE A 341 11.34 -7.41 -3.15
CA ILE A 341 11.37 -6.17 -3.95
C ILE A 341 10.55 -5.07 -3.28
N ALA A 342 9.35 -5.40 -2.78
CA ALA A 342 8.48 -4.42 -2.13
C ALA A 342 7.50 -5.07 -1.13
N GLN A 343 6.77 -4.22 -0.40
CA GLN A 343 5.65 -4.62 0.45
C GLN A 343 4.49 -3.64 0.31
N GLY A 344 3.26 -4.12 0.45
CA GLY A 344 2.03 -3.34 0.22
C GLY A 344 1.92 -2.04 1.02
N ALA A 345 2.38 -2.04 2.28
CA ALA A 345 2.27 -0.87 3.16
C ALA A 345 3.24 0.28 2.85
N LYS A 346 4.28 0.01 2.05
CA LYS A 346 5.30 1.00 1.63
C LYS A 346 6.05 0.57 0.37
N PRO A 347 5.38 0.50 -0.78
CA PRO A 347 6.06 0.24 -2.05
C PRO A 347 7.03 1.38 -2.37
N GLY A 348 8.19 1.02 -2.94
CA GLY A 348 9.25 1.97 -3.29
C GLY A 348 10.06 2.49 -2.10
N GLU A 349 9.99 1.83 -0.94
CA GLU A 349 10.75 2.18 0.26
C GLU A 349 11.34 0.95 0.97
N GLY A 350 12.38 1.19 1.78
CA GLY A 350 13.03 0.16 2.58
C GLY A 350 12.33 -0.16 3.92
N GLY A 351 12.81 -1.24 4.52
CA GLY A 351 12.56 -1.61 5.91
C GLY A 351 12.89 -0.48 6.89
N GLN A 352 12.16 -0.41 8.01
CA GLN A 352 12.40 0.58 9.06
C GLN A 352 12.27 -0.10 10.42
N LEU A 353 13.29 0.04 11.24
CA LEU A 353 13.28 -0.38 12.64
C LEU A 353 13.80 0.76 13.51
N PRO A 354 12.94 1.39 14.35
CA PRO A 354 13.37 2.43 15.28
C PRO A 354 14.49 1.96 16.21
N GLY A 355 15.46 2.84 16.48
CA GLY A 355 16.63 2.51 17.30
C GLY A 355 16.30 1.97 18.69
N GLY A 356 15.21 2.44 19.30
CA GLY A 356 14.72 1.93 20.59
C GLY A 356 14.29 0.45 20.58
N LYS A 357 14.11 -0.17 19.41
CA LYS A 357 13.85 -1.62 19.24
C LYS A 357 15.11 -2.42 18.88
N VAL A 358 16.24 -1.77 18.64
CA VAL A 358 17.51 -2.42 18.27
C VAL A 358 18.30 -2.71 19.55
N ASN A 359 17.86 -3.74 20.27
CA ASN A 359 18.58 -4.27 21.43
C ASN A 359 19.80 -5.11 21.00
N GLU A 360 20.56 -5.64 21.95
CA GLU A 360 21.77 -6.44 21.68
C GLU A 360 21.49 -7.65 20.79
N LEU A 361 20.43 -8.43 21.08
CA LEU A 361 20.04 -9.56 20.24
C LEU A 361 19.80 -9.13 18.79
N ILE A 362 18.98 -8.09 18.57
CA ILE A 362 18.68 -7.59 17.22
C ILE A 362 19.95 -7.08 16.54
N ALA A 363 20.80 -6.35 17.26
CA ALA A 363 22.05 -5.84 16.73
C ALA A 363 23.00 -6.97 16.31
N THR A 364 23.14 -8.02 17.13
CA THR A 364 23.94 -9.20 16.81
C THR A 364 23.44 -9.91 15.57
N LEU A 365 22.13 -10.18 15.49
CA LEU A 365 21.54 -10.89 14.34
C LEU A 365 21.65 -10.11 13.03
N ARG A 366 21.69 -8.78 13.11
CA ARG A 366 21.74 -7.89 11.95
C ARG A 366 23.13 -7.37 11.63
N TYR A 367 24.15 -7.76 12.41
CA TYR A 367 25.49 -7.19 12.33
C TYR A 367 25.48 -5.65 12.39
N SER A 368 24.65 -5.10 13.28
CA SER A 368 24.46 -3.66 13.46
C SER A 368 24.87 -3.20 14.86
N VAL A 369 24.71 -1.90 15.12
CA VAL A 369 25.03 -1.28 16.41
C VAL A 369 23.76 -1.19 17.28
N PRO A 370 23.79 -1.60 18.56
CA PRO A 370 22.66 -1.41 19.47
C PRO A 370 22.20 0.05 19.56
N GLY A 371 20.89 0.27 19.65
CA GLY A 371 20.26 1.59 19.78
C GLY A 371 20.21 2.42 18.49
N VAL A 372 20.88 2.01 17.41
CA VAL A 372 20.90 2.76 16.15
C VAL A 372 19.68 2.40 15.30
N THR A 373 18.98 3.42 14.80
CA THR A 373 17.83 3.22 13.90
C THR A 373 18.29 2.59 12.59
N LEU A 374 17.63 1.50 12.18
CA LEU A 374 17.91 0.82 10.91
C LEU A 374 16.88 1.24 9.86
N ILE A 375 17.32 2.02 8.88
CA ILE A 375 16.55 2.35 7.68
C ILE A 375 17.25 1.65 6.52
N SER A 376 16.62 0.63 5.95
CA SER A 376 17.18 -0.05 4.79
C SER A 376 17.14 0.87 3.57
N PRO A 377 18.10 0.73 2.63
CA PRO A 377 18.01 1.36 1.32
C PRO A 377 16.67 1.01 0.65
N PRO A 378 16.03 1.92 -0.10
CA PRO A 378 14.84 1.59 -0.86
C PRO A 378 15.08 0.49 -1.92
N PRO A 379 16.10 0.58 -2.79
CA PRO A 379 16.38 -0.49 -3.74
C PRO A 379 17.30 -1.56 -3.15
N HIS A 380 17.29 -2.74 -3.76
CA HIS A 380 18.40 -3.67 -3.68
C HIS A 380 19.56 -3.10 -4.50
N HIS A 381 20.76 -2.97 -3.92
CA HIS A 381 21.91 -2.37 -4.61
C HIS A 381 22.56 -3.29 -5.65
N ASP A 382 22.11 -4.54 -5.71
CA ASP A 382 22.45 -5.58 -6.67
C ASP A 382 21.26 -5.93 -7.58
N ILE A 383 20.21 -5.08 -7.62
CA ILE A 383 19.08 -5.22 -8.54
C ILE A 383 18.68 -3.84 -9.09
N TYR A 384 19.22 -3.47 -10.25
CA TYR A 384 18.84 -2.27 -10.98
C TYR A 384 18.07 -2.53 -12.26
N SER A 385 18.03 -3.78 -12.70
CA SER A 385 17.29 -4.23 -13.87
C SER A 385 16.77 -5.67 -13.68
N ILE A 386 16.10 -6.20 -14.70
CA ILE A 386 15.54 -7.55 -14.64
C ILE A 386 16.63 -8.62 -14.75
N GLU A 387 17.71 -8.33 -15.48
CA GLU A 387 18.89 -9.19 -15.58
C GLU A 387 19.68 -9.24 -14.27
N ASP A 388 19.73 -8.14 -13.51
CA ASP A 388 20.31 -8.16 -12.17
C ASP A 388 19.47 -9.03 -11.20
N LEU A 389 18.14 -8.96 -11.31
CA LEU A 389 17.27 -9.86 -10.55
C LEU A 389 17.53 -11.33 -10.93
N ALA A 390 17.72 -11.63 -12.21
CA ALA A 390 18.06 -12.97 -12.68
C ALA A 390 19.41 -13.44 -12.10
N GLN A 391 20.40 -12.54 -12.02
CA GLN A 391 21.69 -12.85 -11.39
C GLN A 391 21.52 -13.16 -9.90
N LEU A 392 20.75 -12.37 -9.15
CA LEU A 392 20.50 -12.69 -7.74
C LEU A 392 19.76 -14.02 -7.56
N ILE A 393 18.77 -14.32 -8.42
CA ILE A 393 18.08 -15.63 -8.39
C ILE A 393 19.09 -16.75 -8.64
N PHE A 394 19.99 -16.59 -9.60
CA PHE A 394 21.05 -17.54 -9.87
C PHE A 394 21.95 -17.75 -8.63
N ASP A 395 22.45 -16.67 -8.03
CA ASP A 395 23.34 -16.73 -6.86
C ASP A 395 22.68 -17.45 -5.67
N LEU A 396 21.40 -17.16 -5.41
CA LEU A 396 20.66 -17.80 -4.32
C LEU A 396 20.48 -19.30 -4.55
N LYS A 397 20.21 -19.72 -5.79
CA LYS A 397 20.15 -21.14 -6.17
C LYS A 397 21.51 -21.83 -6.14
N GLN A 398 22.61 -21.11 -6.35
CA GLN A 398 23.96 -21.67 -6.19
C GLN A 398 24.31 -21.92 -4.71
N VAL A 399 23.87 -21.03 -3.81
CA VAL A 399 24.11 -21.20 -2.37
C VAL A 399 23.23 -22.29 -1.78
N ASN A 400 21.96 -22.39 -2.20
CA ASN A 400 21.03 -23.42 -1.76
C ASN A 400 20.25 -24.00 -2.97
N PRO A 401 20.76 -25.09 -3.58
CA PRO A 401 20.14 -25.72 -4.75
C PRO A 401 18.76 -26.33 -4.50
N ASP A 402 18.44 -26.66 -3.24
CA ASP A 402 17.18 -27.30 -2.86
C ASP A 402 16.06 -26.26 -2.57
N ALA A 403 16.42 -25.00 -2.34
CA ALA A 403 15.46 -23.95 -2.04
C ALA A 403 14.76 -23.40 -3.28
N LEU A 404 13.47 -23.16 -3.15
CA LEU A 404 12.71 -22.38 -4.13
C LEU A 404 13.01 -20.89 -3.96
N VAL A 405 13.02 -20.13 -5.05
CA VAL A 405 13.17 -18.67 -5.01
C VAL A 405 11.84 -17.98 -5.28
N SER A 406 11.40 -17.18 -4.32
CA SER A 406 10.18 -16.36 -4.38
C SER A 406 10.54 -14.89 -4.61
N VAL A 407 9.81 -14.20 -5.48
CA VAL A 407 9.93 -12.74 -5.62
C VAL A 407 8.66 -12.07 -5.14
N LYS A 408 8.79 -11.22 -4.12
CA LYS A 408 7.66 -10.47 -3.54
C LYS A 408 7.50 -9.11 -4.22
N LEU A 409 6.42 -8.98 -4.97
CA LEU A 409 5.98 -7.77 -5.66
C LEU A 409 4.77 -7.16 -4.95
N VAL A 410 4.43 -5.93 -5.33
CA VAL A 410 3.19 -5.26 -4.89
C VAL A 410 2.30 -5.02 -6.10
N SER A 411 1.00 -5.25 -5.93
CA SER A 411 -0.01 -4.92 -6.90
C SER A 411 0.06 -3.46 -7.31
N ARG A 412 0.20 -3.23 -8.61
CA ARG A 412 0.14 -1.94 -9.30
C ARG A 412 -0.10 -2.16 -10.78
N PRO A 413 -0.46 -1.14 -11.57
CA PRO A 413 -0.52 -1.29 -13.02
C PRO A 413 0.84 -1.71 -13.60
N GLY A 414 0.83 -2.69 -14.49
CA GLY A 414 2.01 -3.25 -15.15
C GLY A 414 2.74 -4.33 -14.33
N VAL A 415 2.20 -4.73 -13.17
CA VAL A 415 2.77 -5.83 -12.37
C VAL A 415 2.74 -7.16 -13.13
N GLY A 416 1.79 -7.37 -14.04
CA GLY A 416 1.75 -8.55 -14.90
C GLY A 416 2.95 -8.66 -15.83
N THR A 417 3.36 -7.53 -16.44
CA THR A 417 4.56 -7.46 -17.28
C THR A 417 5.82 -7.78 -16.47
N ILE A 418 5.92 -7.22 -15.26
CA ILE A 418 7.04 -7.52 -14.35
C ILE A 418 7.04 -9.01 -13.98
N ALA A 419 5.88 -9.58 -13.66
CA ALA A 419 5.75 -10.99 -13.32
C ALA A 419 6.22 -11.92 -14.46
N ALA A 420 5.95 -11.57 -15.72
CA ALA A 420 6.48 -12.31 -16.87
C ALA A 420 8.02 -12.25 -16.93
N GLY A 421 8.62 -11.08 -16.65
CA GLY A 421 10.07 -10.94 -16.54
C GLY A 421 10.65 -11.80 -15.40
N VAL A 422 10.01 -11.78 -14.23
CA VAL A 422 10.40 -12.58 -13.06
C VAL A 422 10.36 -14.09 -13.37
N ALA A 423 9.33 -14.56 -14.08
CA ALA A 423 9.25 -15.96 -14.50
C ALA A 423 10.38 -16.33 -15.48
N LYS A 424 10.72 -15.44 -16.42
CA LYS A 424 11.87 -15.63 -17.34
C LYS A 424 13.22 -15.58 -16.62
N ALA A 425 13.27 -14.93 -15.46
CA ALA A 425 14.43 -14.90 -14.57
C ALA A 425 14.57 -16.15 -13.67
N TYR A 426 13.77 -17.20 -13.92
CA TYR A 426 13.81 -18.49 -13.23
C TYR A 426 13.42 -18.47 -11.74
N ALA A 427 12.60 -17.49 -11.32
CA ALA A 427 11.92 -17.57 -10.03
C ALA A 427 10.91 -18.73 -10.02
N ASP A 428 10.72 -19.37 -8.87
CA ASP A 428 9.80 -20.50 -8.70
C ASP A 428 8.43 -20.04 -8.15
N LEU A 429 8.41 -18.90 -7.45
CA LEU A 429 7.20 -18.28 -6.90
C LEU A 429 7.19 -16.77 -7.11
N ILE A 430 5.99 -16.19 -7.29
CA ILE A 430 5.74 -14.75 -7.21
C ILE A 430 4.69 -14.50 -6.14
N THR A 431 4.95 -13.57 -5.23
CA THR A 431 3.94 -13.05 -4.30
C THR A 431 3.43 -11.70 -4.81
N ILE A 432 2.13 -11.56 -5.02
CA ILE A 432 1.46 -10.30 -5.30
C ILE A 432 0.81 -9.78 -4.02
N SER A 433 1.42 -8.75 -3.43
CA SER A 433 0.90 -8.09 -2.24
C SER A 433 -0.09 -6.97 -2.55
N GLY A 434 -1.22 -6.94 -1.85
CA GLY A 434 -2.16 -5.81 -1.89
C GLY A 434 -1.68 -4.61 -1.06
N TYR A 435 -2.21 -3.43 -1.36
CA TYR A 435 -1.98 -2.19 -0.59
C TYR A 435 -2.35 -2.33 0.91
N ASP A 436 -3.27 -3.25 1.23
CA ASP A 436 -3.80 -3.51 2.57
C ASP A 436 -2.89 -4.44 3.42
N GLY A 437 -1.64 -4.64 3.01
CA GLY A 437 -0.61 -5.32 3.80
C GLY A 437 -0.25 -4.56 5.09
N GLY A 438 0.07 -5.32 6.15
CA GLY A 438 0.51 -4.74 7.42
C GLY A 438 1.95 -4.22 7.43
N THR A 439 2.27 -3.35 8.39
CA THR A 439 3.64 -2.94 8.70
C THR A 439 3.75 -2.46 10.14
N ALA A 440 4.90 -2.67 10.77
CA ALA A 440 5.17 -2.13 12.11
C ALA A 440 5.63 -0.67 12.06
N ALA A 441 6.30 -0.25 10.98
CA ALA A 441 6.81 1.11 10.82
C ALA A 441 6.82 1.53 9.34
N SER A 442 6.06 2.58 9.03
CA SER A 442 5.95 3.16 7.69
C SER A 442 5.39 4.59 7.78
N PRO A 443 5.74 5.50 6.86
CA PRO A 443 5.03 6.77 6.73
C PRO A 443 3.54 6.54 6.45
N LEU A 444 2.68 7.36 7.06
CA LEU A 444 1.23 7.31 6.85
C LEU A 444 0.84 7.51 5.37
N THR A 445 1.57 8.37 4.65
CA THR A 445 1.33 8.60 3.22
C THR A 445 1.49 7.33 2.39
N SER A 446 2.45 6.47 2.72
CA SER A 446 2.68 5.22 1.98
C SER A 446 1.65 4.15 2.33
N ILE A 447 1.22 4.09 3.59
CA ILE A 447 0.14 3.18 4.01
C ILE A 447 -1.18 3.52 3.30
N ARG A 448 -1.44 4.80 3.03
CA ARG A 448 -2.73 5.24 2.46
C ARG A 448 -2.74 5.39 0.95
N TYR A 449 -1.62 5.74 0.34
CA TYR A 449 -1.60 6.24 -1.04
C TYR A 449 -0.65 5.48 -1.96
N ALA A 450 -0.12 4.31 -1.57
CA ALA A 450 0.79 3.54 -2.40
C ALA A 450 0.40 2.05 -2.46
N GLY A 451 0.47 1.49 -3.67
CA GLY A 451 0.00 0.13 -3.96
C GLY A 451 -1.47 0.11 -4.36
N SER A 452 -1.88 -1.00 -4.97
CA SER A 452 -3.23 -1.23 -5.48
C SER A 452 -3.88 -2.46 -4.82
N PRO A 453 -5.19 -2.66 -4.94
CA PRO A 453 -5.86 -3.88 -4.50
C PRO A 453 -5.20 -5.13 -5.11
N TRP A 454 -5.02 -6.18 -4.31
CA TRP A 454 -4.41 -7.41 -4.84
C TRP A 454 -5.32 -8.09 -5.86
N GLU A 455 -6.64 -7.89 -5.80
CA GLU A 455 -7.61 -8.43 -6.75
C GLU A 455 -7.25 -8.02 -8.20
N LEU A 456 -6.85 -6.76 -8.38
CA LEU A 456 -6.42 -6.21 -9.66
C LEU A 456 -5.07 -6.76 -10.12
N GLY A 457 -4.05 -6.67 -9.25
CA GLY A 457 -2.70 -7.12 -9.60
C GLY A 457 -2.61 -8.62 -9.81
N LEU A 458 -3.34 -9.41 -9.02
CA LEU A 458 -3.37 -10.86 -9.12
C LEU A 458 -4.00 -11.30 -10.44
N ALA A 459 -5.14 -10.70 -10.81
CA ALA A 459 -5.79 -10.97 -12.09
C ALA A 459 -4.90 -10.59 -13.27
N GLU A 460 -4.26 -9.41 -13.23
CA GLU A 460 -3.32 -8.96 -14.26
C GLU A 460 -2.11 -9.89 -14.39
N THR A 461 -1.52 -10.31 -13.26
CA THR A 461 -0.41 -11.29 -13.23
C THR A 461 -0.84 -12.63 -13.82
N HIS A 462 -1.98 -13.18 -13.40
CA HIS A 462 -2.49 -14.45 -13.91
C HIS A 462 -2.71 -14.39 -15.43
N GLN A 463 -3.40 -13.36 -15.91
CA GLN A 463 -3.70 -13.18 -17.33
C GLN A 463 -2.43 -12.98 -18.16
N THR A 464 -1.49 -12.15 -17.70
CA THR A 464 -0.26 -11.87 -18.44
C THR A 464 0.64 -13.09 -18.54
N LEU A 465 0.79 -13.84 -17.44
CA LEU A 465 1.57 -15.09 -17.44
C LEU A 465 0.96 -16.13 -18.40
N LYS A 466 -0.38 -16.22 -18.45
CA LYS A 466 -1.06 -17.11 -19.42
C LYS A 466 -0.85 -16.67 -20.86
N ALA A 467 -1.00 -15.37 -21.13
CA ALA A 467 -0.82 -14.82 -22.48
C ALA A 467 0.61 -15.00 -23.02
N ASN A 468 1.59 -15.30 -22.16
CA ASN A 468 2.99 -15.49 -22.52
C ASN A 468 3.47 -16.96 -22.37
N ASP A 469 2.58 -17.91 -22.10
CA ASP A 469 2.94 -19.33 -21.86
C ASP A 469 4.00 -19.50 -20.74
N LEU A 470 3.81 -18.73 -19.65
CA LEU A 470 4.66 -18.75 -18.46
C LEU A 470 3.91 -19.19 -17.19
N ARG A 471 2.58 -19.31 -17.23
CA ARG A 471 1.77 -19.52 -16.02
C ARG A 471 2.02 -20.88 -15.36
N ASP A 472 2.36 -21.90 -16.15
CA ASP A 472 2.74 -23.24 -15.70
C ASP A 472 4.14 -23.30 -15.10
N LYS A 473 4.99 -22.31 -15.37
CA LYS A 473 6.40 -22.28 -14.94
C LYS A 473 6.61 -21.68 -13.55
N ILE A 474 5.59 -21.01 -13.00
CA ILE A 474 5.73 -20.26 -11.74
C ILE A 474 4.46 -20.34 -10.90
N ARG A 475 4.64 -20.47 -9.58
CA ARG A 475 3.51 -20.43 -8.64
C ARG A 475 3.19 -19.01 -8.23
N VAL A 476 1.90 -18.67 -8.14
CA VAL A 476 1.46 -17.32 -7.74
C VAL A 476 0.86 -17.34 -6.34
N GLN A 477 1.37 -16.49 -5.46
CA GLN A 477 0.88 -16.27 -4.11
C GLN A 477 0.16 -14.93 -4.01
N ALA A 478 -0.92 -14.87 -3.23
CA ALA A 478 -1.56 -13.62 -2.82
C ALA A 478 -1.36 -13.34 -1.33
N ASP A 479 -1.06 -12.10 -0.97
CA ASP A 479 -1.19 -11.61 0.40
C ASP A 479 -1.78 -10.19 0.42
N GLY A 480 -2.24 -9.74 1.59
CA GLY A 480 -2.94 -8.46 1.73
C GLY A 480 -4.33 -8.65 2.31
N GLY A 481 -4.46 -8.36 3.62
CA GLY A 481 -5.75 -8.33 4.31
C GLY A 481 -6.60 -9.61 4.26
N LEU A 482 -6.05 -10.79 3.93
CA LEU A 482 -6.76 -12.08 3.99
C LEU A 482 -7.09 -12.45 5.44
N LYS A 483 -8.35 -12.78 5.72
CA LYS A 483 -8.89 -13.00 7.07
C LYS A 483 -9.73 -14.26 7.20
N THR A 484 -10.39 -14.70 6.13
CA THR A 484 -11.31 -15.86 6.15
C THR A 484 -11.04 -16.82 5.00
N GLY A 485 -11.65 -18.00 5.06
CA GLY A 485 -11.63 -18.96 3.94
C GLY A 485 -12.27 -18.39 2.67
N LEU A 486 -13.23 -17.46 2.78
CA LEU A 486 -13.83 -16.82 1.61
C LEU A 486 -12.83 -15.93 0.88
N ASP A 487 -11.97 -15.20 1.60
CA ASP A 487 -10.88 -14.43 0.99
C ASP A 487 -9.92 -15.36 0.22
N VAL A 488 -9.58 -16.52 0.80
CA VAL A 488 -8.73 -17.54 0.16
C VAL A 488 -9.37 -18.07 -1.13
N ILE A 489 -10.65 -18.43 -1.09
CA ILE A 489 -11.38 -18.93 -2.27
C ILE A 489 -11.42 -17.87 -3.38
N LYS A 490 -11.71 -16.61 -3.04
CA LYS A 490 -11.72 -15.52 -4.03
C LYS A 490 -10.34 -15.30 -4.65
N ALA A 491 -9.27 -15.33 -3.83
CA ALA A 491 -7.90 -15.26 -4.34
C ALA A 491 -7.54 -16.47 -5.24
N ALA A 492 -7.99 -17.68 -4.89
CA ALA A 492 -7.77 -18.88 -5.69
C ALA A 492 -8.45 -18.77 -7.07
N ILE A 493 -9.71 -18.32 -7.11
CA ILE A 493 -10.46 -18.10 -8.36
C ILE A 493 -9.76 -17.07 -9.25
N LEU A 494 -9.15 -16.04 -8.66
CA LEU A 494 -8.39 -15.01 -9.37
C LEU A 494 -6.97 -15.48 -9.79
N GLY A 495 -6.59 -16.70 -9.42
CA GLY A 495 -5.39 -17.37 -9.94
C GLY A 495 -4.24 -17.54 -8.97
N ALA A 496 -4.44 -17.33 -7.66
CA ALA A 496 -3.45 -17.67 -6.63
C ALA A 496 -3.47 -19.18 -6.29
N GLU A 497 -2.30 -19.72 -5.95
CA GLU A 497 -2.07 -21.11 -5.56
C GLU A 497 -1.56 -21.24 -4.12
N SER A 498 -1.10 -20.13 -3.52
CA SER A 498 -0.76 -20.05 -2.11
C SER A 498 -1.14 -18.70 -1.52
N PHE A 499 -1.21 -18.61 -0.18
CA PHE A 499 -1.86 -17.51 0.53
C PHE A 499 -1.04 -17.08 1.74
N GLY A 500 -0.68 -15.80 1.78
CA GLY A 500 0.11 -15.20 2.86
C GLY A 500 -0.76 -14.51 3.90
N PHE A 501 -0.52 -14.80 5.18
CA PHE A 501 -1.25 -14.20 6.31
C PHE A 501 -0.30 -13.43 7.24
N GLY A 502 -0.55 -12.15 7.44
CA GLY A 502 0.23 -11.29 8.36
C GLY A 502 -0.56 -10.91 9.60
N THR A 503 -1.48 -9.96 9.45
CA THR A 503 -2.19 -9.36 10.58
C THR A 503 -3.10 -10.33 11.32
N ALA A 504 -3.84 -11.20 10.63
CA ALA A 504 -4.76 -12.13 11.29
C ALA A 504 -4.05 -13.09 12.28
N PRO A 505 -2.92 -13.75 11.92
CA PRO A 505 -2.11 -14.50 12.88
C PRO A 505 -1.59 -13.64 14.05
N MET A 506 -1.22 -12.38 13.83
CA MET A 506 -0.79 -11.49 14.91
C MET A 506 -1.92 -11.15 15.88
N VAL A 507 -3.14 -10.96 15.37
CA VAL A 507 -4.33 -10.78 16.21
C VAL A 507 -4.62 -12.08 16.95
N ALA A 508 -4.54 -13.24 16.30
CA ALA A 508 -4.67 -14.54 16.97
C ALA A 508 -3.67 -14.72 18.13
N LEU A 509 -2.45 -14.20 18.00
CA LEU A 509 -1.43 -14.19 19.07
C LEU A 509 -1.66 -13.14 20.17
N GLY A 510 -2.66 -12.26 20.04
CA GLY A 510 -3.04 -11.30 21.09
C GLY A 510 -2.90 -9.82 20.70
N CYS A 511 -2.60 -9.50 19.44
CA CYS A 511 -2.56 -8.10 19.00
C CYS A 511 -3.95 -7.45 19.10
N LYS A 512 -4.06 -6.40 19.92
CA LYS A 512 -5.28 -5.60 20.09
C LYS A 512 -5.47 -4.51 19.02
N TYR A 513 -4.61 -4.49 18.01
CA TYR A 513 -4.64 -3.57 16.87
C TYR A 513 -4.63 -2.07 17.24
N LEU A 514 -3.88 -1.71 18.28
CA LEU A 514 -3.80 -0.34 18.82
C LEU A 514 -2.99 0.66 17.96
N ARG A 515 -2.14 0.14 17.06
CA ARG A 515 -1.22 0.88 16.16
C ARG A 515 -0.26 1.80 16.92
N ILE A 516 0.57 1.20 17.78
CA ILE A 516 1.58 1.89 18.62
C ILE A 516 3.00 1.72 18.08
#